data_AF-A0A542X8A9-F1
#
_entry.id   AF-A0A542X8A9-F1
#
_cell.length_a   1.000
_cell.length_b   1.000
_cell.length_c   1.000
_cell.angle_alpha   90.00
_cell.angle_beta   90.00
_cell.angle_gamma   90.00
#
_symmetry.space_group_name_H-M   'P 1'
#
loop_
_entity.id
_entity.type
_entity.pdbx_description
1 polymer ?
#
loop_
_entity_poly.entity_id
_entity_poly.type
_entity_poly.pdbx_seq_one_letter_code
_entity_poly.pdbx_strand_id
1 'polypeptide(L)'
;MVHPVFTGAVALLAVNDQLLKTYVGGPVVGKLSDVAGVVLLAWSLGVVTRRPAASSVVVALAFAALKTVPGVAELAAPVLGGATLRDPTDLVALLALVPSTAVLRRTLAAGGAALPERPRSLLAIPAVVLAVLAVTATSCAQAPLLTDLRVNGNQVWVQQNGVIVGEQTSAAPTTAPAPPGATSSGTAGLLSAAPSSTRQPWESGQWAVSGDAGATWTEREPTAAPGGAPATRQACAPDVGCFRVDGGRLVEHRARESDPWRTTFAFTSEQERRLALRNNGRCNGDANRFELDRVAIARTGAGPVVLVSANSEGLLRRAPDGTWSRVAVIDCRPTRLSGPSWVSSLVFLPITLLAYSLVLVVLAGVRRRWSWSTAAGVAALGGIGVLAFTFVLAIMSIDYLAQGVTSLVLSVGVFVASLVVGRSGEPDVPPSPRPPPGPLPPGPPPPGPPPPGVPSSGAQPPQRS
;
A
#
# COMPACT_ATOMS: atom_id res chain seq x y z
N MET A 1 1.35 -4.02 -26.22
CA MET A 1 1.85 -4.21 -24.85
C MET A 1 3.18 -4.99 -24.85
N VAL A 2 3.38 -6.04 -25.68
CA VAL A 2 4.69 -6.75 -25.82
C VAL A 2 5.74 -5.96 -26.63
N HIS A 3 5.60 -4.64 -26.75
CA HIS A 3 6.56 -3.84 -27.52
C HIS A 3 7.81 -3.59 -26.67
N PRO A 4 9.04 -3.68 -27.22
CA PRO A 4 10.28 -3.53 -26.45
C PRO A 4 10.34 -2.24 -25.63
N VAL A 5 9.79 -1.13 -26.13
CA VAL A 5 9.71 0.14 -25.39
C VAL A 5 8.86 0.02 -24.11
N PHE A 6 7.70 -0.64 -24.18
CA PHE A 6 6.82 -0.82 -23.03
C PHE A 6 7.44 -1.79 -22.02
N THR A 7 7.90 -2.95 -22.50
CA THR A 7 8.58 -3.93 -21.64
C THR A 7 9.84 -3.36 -21.00
N GLY A 8 10.60 -2.55 -21.73
CA GLY A 8 11.77 -1.84 -21.24
C GLY A 8 11.42 -0.82 -20.14
N ALA A 9 10.32 -0.08 -20.29
CA ALA A 9 9.84 0.83 -19.23
C ALA A 9 9.43 0.07 -17.95
N VAL A 10 8.70 -1.05 -18.08
CA VAL A 10 8.34 -1.89 -16.93
C VAL A 10 9.59 -2.49 -16.27
N ALA A 11 10.50 -3.04 -17.07
CA ALA A 11 11.74 -3.63 -16.56
C ALA A 11 12.63 -2.57 -15.88
N LEU A 12 12.73 -1.37 -16.47
CA LEU A 12 13.46 -0.26 -15.88
C LEU A 12 12.84 0.16 -14.55
N LEU A 13 11.52 0.31 -14.44
CA LEU A 13 10.85 0.56 -13.15
C LEU A 13 11.18 -0.51 -12.12
N ALA A 14 10.99 -1.79 -12.48
CA ALA A 14 11.23 -2.90 -11.57
C ALA A 14 12.69 -2.97 -11.10
N VAL A 15 13.67 -2.89 -12.01
CA VAL A 15 15.10 -2.94 -11.68
C VAL A 15 15.54 -1.69 -10.90
N ASN A 16 15.10 -0.51 -11.34
CA ASN A 16 15.46 0.74 -10.71
C ASN A 16 14.98 0.78 -9.26
N ASP A 17 13.72 0.39 -9.04
CA ASP A 17 13.08 0.57 -7.76
C ASP A 17 13.39 -0.56 -6.77
N GLN A 18 13.68 -1.77 -7.24
CA GLN A 18 14.06 -2.89 -6.37
C GLN A 18 15.58 -2.98 -6.12
N LEU A 19 16.39 -2.67 -7.14
CA LEU A 19 17.85 -2.86 -7.07
C LEU A 19 18.57 -1.51 -7.00
N LEU A 20 18.41 -0.64 -7.99
CA LEU A 20 19.27 0.56 -8.09
C LEU A 20 19.06 1.55 -6.94
N LYS A 21 17.82 1.76 -6.51
CA LYS A 21 17.52 2.61 -5.33
C LYS A 21 18.16 2.07 -4.06
N THR A 22 18.23 0.75 -3.92
CA THR A 22 18.81 0.07 -2.76
C THR A 22 20.33 0.14 -2.75
N TYR A 23 20.98 -0.05 -3.91
CA TYR A 23 22.44 -0.21 -3.99
C TYR A 23 23.21 1.08 -4.29
N VAL A 24 22.69 1.94 -5.17
CA VAL A 24 23.42 3.12 -5.67
C VAL A 24 22.95 4.38 -4.98
N GLY A 25 21.65 4.46 -4.67
CA GLY A 25 21.04 5.70 -4.18
C GLY A 25 21.21 6.88 -5.14
N GLY A 26 20.77 8.06 -4.72
CA GLY A 26 21.08 9.32 -5.40
C GLY A 26 20.04 9.80 -6.44
N PRO A 27 20.22 11.05 -6.91
CA PRO A 27 19.21 11.78 -7.68
C PRO A 27 18.96 11.20 -9.08
N VAL A 28 19.93 10.50 -9.66
CA VAL A 28 19.81 9.91 -11.01
C VAL A 28 18.77 8.77 -11.03
N VAL A 29 18.75 7.96 -9.98
CA VAL A 29 17.86 6.79 -9.87
C VAL A 29 16.39 7.23 -9.72
N GLY A 30 16.13 8.35 -9.05
CA GLY A 30 14.79 8.94 -9.00
C GLY A 30 14.25 9.31 -10.39
N LYS A 31 15.09 9.99 -11.19
CA LYS A 31 14.74 10.46 -12.53
C LYS A 31 14.50 9.34 -13.54
N LEU A 32 15.22 8.22 -13.41
CA LEU A 32 15.00 7.05 -14.26
C LEU A 32 13.60 6.43 -14.05
N SER A 33 13.13 6.38 -12.80
CA SER A 33 11.77 5.92 -12.47
C SER A 33 10.72 6.86 -13.09
N ASP A 34 10.93 8.18 -13.00
CA ASP A 34 10.04 9.17 -13.62
C ASP A 34 9.94 9.00 -15.15
N VAL A 35 11.08 8.87 -15.84
CA VAL A 35 11.14 8.59 -17.29
C VAL A 35 10.35 7.33 -17.65
N ALA A 36 10.57 6.26 -16.90
CA ALA A 36 9.91 4.99 -17.16
C ALA A 36 8.40 5.05 -16.88
N GLY A 37 8.00 5.72 -15.80
CA GLY A 37 6.61 5.94 -15.41
C GLY A 37 5.82 6.73 -16.45
N VAL A 38 6.35 7.86 -16.94
CA VAL A 38 5.65 8.68 -17.95
C VAL A 38 5.52 7.94 -19.28
N VAL A 39 6.56 7.20 -19.71
CA VAL A 39 6.50 6.38 -20.93
C VAL A 39 5.46 5.27 -20.78
N LEU A 40 5.43 4.59 -19.64
CA LEU A 40 4.50 3.49 -19.36
C LEU A 40 3.04 3.97 -19.37
N LEU A 41 2.75 5.10 -18.71
CA LEU A 41 1.41 5.70 -18.67
C LEU A 41 0.97 6.19 -20.05
N ALA A 42 1.83 6.90 -20.78
CA ALA A 42 1.52 7.40 -22.12
C ALA A 42 1.25 6.26 -23.11
N TRP A 43 2.03 5.17 -23.04
CA TRP A 43 1.80 3.99 -23.87
C TRP A 43 0.50 3.27 -23.53
N SER A 44 0.23 3.08 -22.23
CA SER A 44 -1.01 2.47 -21.75
C SER A 44 -2.23 3.25 -22.24
N LEU A 45 -2.24 4.56 -22.00
CA LEU A 45 -3.34 5.43 -22.42
C LEU A 45 -3.43 5.55 -23.94
N GLY A 46 -2.30 5.61 -24.65
CA GLY A 46 -2.23 5.66 -26.12
C GLY A 46 -2.79 4.41 -26.80
N VAL A 47 -2.55 3.22 -26.23
CA VAL A 47 -3.12 1.95 -26.72
C VAL A 47 -4.63 1.90 -26.47
N VAL A 48 -5.08 2.31 -25.28
CA VAL A 48 -6.51 2.29 -24.91
C VAL A 48 -7.33 3.27 -25.75
N THR A 49 -6.85 4.51 -25.89
CA THR A 49 -7.58 5.57 -26.62
C THR A 49 -7.34 5.55 -28.14
N ARG A 50 -6.34 4.81 -28.61
CA ARG A 50 -5.79 4.88 -29.98
C ARG A 50 -5.36 6.29 -30.41
N ARG A 51 -5.10 7.19 -29.46
CA ARG A 51 -4.70 8.58 -29.72
C ARG A 51 -3.36 8.88 -29.05
N PRO A 52 -2.25 8.27 -29.53
CA PRO A 52 -0.95 8.33 -28.84
C PRO A 52 -0.47 9.76 -28.57
N ALA A 53 -0.65 10.70 -29.50
CA ALA A 53 -0.24 12.09 -29.30
C ALA A 53 -1.04 12.78 -28.18
N ALA A 54 -2.37 12.62 -28.17
CA ALA A 54 -3.22 13.18 -27.13
C ALA A 54 -2.91 12.57 -25.76
N SER A 55 -2.71 11.26 -25.70
CA SER A 55 -2.33 10.55 -24.48
C SER A 55 -1.02 11.06 -23.89
N SER A 56 0.00 11.28 -24.73
CA SER A 56 1.28 11.83 -24.27
C SER A 56 1.16 13.26 -23.77
N VAL A 57 0.32 14.10 -24.39
CA VAL A 57 0.04 15.46 -23.90
C VAL A 57 -0.66 15.42 -22.53
N VAL A 58 -1.67 14.56 -22.37
CA VAL A 58 -2.38 14.40 -21.09
C VAL A 58 -1.42 13.94 -19.98
N VAL A 59 -0.59 12.94 -20.26
CA VAL A 59 0.41 12.44 -19.29
C VAL A 59 1.46 13.51 -18.98
N ALA A 60 1.93 14.27 -19.98
CA ALA A 60 2.88 15.35 -19.77
C ALA A 60 2.33 16.45 -18.87
N LEU A 61 1.08 16.87 -19.10
CA LEU A 61 0.41 17.88 -18.28
C LEU A 61 0.18 17.39 -16.86
N ALA A 62 -0.29 16.15 -16.69
CA ALA A 62 -0.52 15.55 -15.37
C ALA A 62 0.79 15.42 -14.58
N PHE A 63 1.87 14.96 -15.22
CA PHE A 63 3.19 14.84 -14.59
C PHE A 63 3.79 16.22 -14.25
N ALA A 64 3.66 17.20 -15.14
CA ALA A 64 4.12 18.56 -14.87
C ALA A 64 3.37 19.19 -13.71
N ALA A 65 2.04 19.04 -13.65
CA ALA A 65 1.22 19.51 -12.54
C ALA A 65 1.65 18.86 -11.22
N LEU A 66 1.88 17.54 -11.21
CA LEU A 66 2.32 16.79 -10.03
C LEU A 66 3.67 17.31 -9.49
N LYS A 67 4.62 17.64 -10.37
CA LYS A 67 5.98 18.07 -9.97
C LYS A 67 6.09 19.57 -9.65
N THR A 68 5.19 20.41 -10.16
CA THR A 68 5.34 21.88 -10.06
C THR A 68 4.23 22.61 -9.30
N VAL A 69 3.01 22.06 -9.23
CA VAL A 69 1.87 22.77 -8.63
C VAL A 69 1.71 22.37 -7.16
N PRO A 70 1.81 23.32 -6.20
CA PRO A 70 1.52 23.06 -4.80
C PRO A 70 0.08 22.57 -4.63
N GLY A 71 -0.14 21.54 -3.82
CA GLY A 71 -1.44 20.92 -3.57
C GLY A 71 -1.72 19.70 -4.45
N VAL A 72 -1.19 19.63 -5.68
CA VAL A 72 -1.43 18.45 -6.56
C VAL A 72 -0.67 17.23 -6.06
N ALA A 73 0.58 17.40 -5.63
CA ALA A 73 1.39 16.36 -5.00
C ALA A 73 0.73 15.81 -3.73
N GLU A 74 0.21 16.71 -2.91
CA GLU A 74 -0.46 16.42 -1.65
C GLU A 74 -1.80 15.70 -1.87
N LEU A 75 -2.56 16.08 -2.90
CA LEU A 75 -3.80 15.39 -3.32
C LEU A 75 -3.54 14.02 -3.96
N ALA A 76 -2.43 13.86 -4.66
CA ALA A 76 -2.06 12.61 -5.32
C ALA A 76 -1.35 11.64 -4.38
N ALA A 77 -0.73 12.12 -3.31
CA ALA A 77 0.01 11.32 -2.34
C ALA A 77 -0.78 10.09 -1.82
N PRO A 78 -2.09 10.20 -1.50
CA PRO A 78 -2.90 9.04 -1.13
C PRO A 78 -3.07 7.96 -2.19
N VAL A 79 -2.97 8.34 -3.46
CA VAL A 79 -3.14 7.41 -4.59
C VAL A 79 -1.80 6.82 -5.01
N LEU A 80 -0.73 7.61 -4.90
CA LEU A 80 0.62 7.25 -5.33
C LEU A 80 1.43 6.52 -4.24
N GLY A 81 0.87 6.29 -3.06
CA GLY A 81 1.54 5.49 -2.03
C GLY A 81 2.48 6.29 -1.12
N GLY A 82 2.38 7.62 -1.06
CA GLY A 82 3.25 8.43 -0.19
C GLY A 82 3.47 9.86 -0.64
N ALA A 83 4.28 10.60 0.11
CA ALA A 83 4.65 11.98 -0.21
C ALA A 83 5.41 12.02 -1.55
N THR A 84 4.88 12.80 -2.50
CA THR A 84 5.56 13.05 -3.77
C THR A 84 6.45 14.28 -3.64
N LEU A 85 7.76 14.09 -3.85
CA LEU A 85 8.71 15.20 -3.83
C LEU A 85 8.47 16.10 -5.05
N ARG A 86 8.28 17.40 -4.80
CA ARG A 86 8.18 18.41 -5.84
C ARG A 86 9.58 18.83 -6.30
N ASP A 87 10.08 18.20 -7.35
CA ASP A 87 11.33 18.57 -7.99
C ASP A 87 11.09 18.94 -9.47
N PRO A 88 11.14 20.24 -9.84
CA PRO A 88 10.98 20.67 -11.22
C PRO A 88 12.00 20.08 -12.19
N THR A 89 13.15 19.61 -11.69
CA THR A 89 14.19 18.99 -12.53
C THR A 89 13.77 17.60 -13.05
N ASP A 90 12.69 17.04 -12.53
CA ASP A 90 12.09 15.79 -13.01
C ASP A 90 11.32 15.99 -14.32
N LEU A 91 11.01 17.24 -14.72
CA LEU A 91 10.40 17.55 -16.02
C LEU A 91 11.26 17.11 -17.21
N VAL A 92 12.56 16.86 -16.99
CA VAL A 92 13.45 16.24 -17.99
C VAL A 92 12.91 14.89 -18.46
N ALA A 93 12.13 14.17 -17.63
CA ALA A 93 11.46 12.93 -18.01
C ALA A 93 10.51 13.08 -19.20
N LEU A 94 9.93 14.27 -19.40
CA LEU A 94 9.00 14.53 -20.50
C LEU A 94 9.67 14.45 -21.88
N LEU A 95 11.00 14.62 -21.96
CA LEU A 95 11.74 14.47 -23.22
C LEU A 95 11.62 13.04 -23.79
N ALA A 96 11.44 12.04 -22.93
CA ALA A 96 11.24 10.64 -23.36
C ALA A 96 9.88 10.41 -24.03
N LEU A 97 8.90 11.29 -23.84
CA LEU A 97 7.60 11.18 -24.50
C LEU A 97 7.69 11.41 -26.01
N VAL A 98 8.62 12.24 -26.49
CA VAL A 98 8.74 12.55 -27.92
C VAL A 98 9.08 11.30 -28.77
N PRO A 99 10.22 10.60 -28.53
CA PRO A 99 10.55 9.41 -29.31
C PRO A 99 9.57 8.26 -29.05
N SER A 100 9.09 8.10 -27.82
CA SER A 100 8.17 7.00 -27.47
C SER A 100 6.81 7.16 -28.14
N THR A 101 6.28 8.38 -28.27
CA THR A 101 5.03 8.67 -29.00
C THR A 101 5.19 8.41 -30.50
N ALA A 102 6.33 8.80 -31.08
CA ALA A 102 6.62 8.57 -32.49
C ALA A 102 6.64 7.06 -32.81
N VAL A 103 7.28 6.26 -31.96
CA VAL A 103 7.30 4.80 -32.08
C VAL A 103 5.88 4.22 -31.96
N LEU A 104 5.13 4.61 -30.92
CA LEU A 104 3.76 4.11 -30.74
C LEU A 104 2.84 4.45 -31.91
N ARG A 105 2.95 5.66 -32.49
CA ARG A 105 2.22 6.05 -33.70
C ARG A 105 2.52 5.12 -34.88
N ARG A 106 3.80 4.80 -35.11
CA ARG A 106 4.21 3.86 -36.17
C ARG A 106 3.68 2.46 -35.91
N THR A 107 3.75 1.96 -34.68
CA THR A 107 3.24 0.64 -34.31
C THR A 107 1.72 0.53 -34.53
N LEU A 108 0.96 1.56 -34.12
CA LEU A 108 -0.49 1.58 -34.32
C LEU A 108 -0.88 1.71 -35.79
N ALA A 109 -0.15 2.51 -36.59
CA ALA A 109 -0.37 2.63 -38.02
C ALA A 109 -0.07 1.32 -38.77
N ALA A 110 1.04 0.65 -38.45
CA ALA A 110 1.42 -0.62 -39.06
C ALA A 110 0.43 -1.76 -38.73
N GLY A 111 -0.17 -1.75 -37.52
CA GLY A 111 -1.17 -2.74 -37.11
C GLY A 111 -2.56 -2.57 -37.74
N GLY A 112 -2.81 -1.47 -38.46
CA GLY A 112 -4.11 -1.14 -39.03
C GLY A 112 -4.48 -1.88 -40.32
N ALA A 113 -3.54 -2.60 -40.96
CA ALA A 113 -3.74 -3.09 -42.32
C ALA A 113 -4.57 -4.38 -42.47
N ALA A 114 -4.65 -5.26 -41.46
CA ALA A 114 -5.32 -6.56 -41.68
C ALA A 114 -5.61 -7.33 -40.38
N LEU A 115 -6.37 -6.76 -39.44
CA LEU A 115 -6.78 -7.53 -38.27
C LEU A 115 -8.28 -7.43 -38.00
N PRO A 116 -9.00 -8.56 -37.93
CA PRO A 116 -10.44 -8.60 -37.74
C PRO A 116 -10.85 -7.88 -36.45
N GLU A 117 -11.98 -7.17 -36.51
CA GLU A 117 -12.63 -6.37 -35.47
C GLU A 117 -13.11 -7.18 -34.25
N ARG A 118 -12.27 -8.05 -33.69
CA ARG A 118 -12.57 -8.64 -32.38
C ARG A 118 -12.43 -7.58 -31.30
N PRO A 119 -13.30 -7.58 -30.27
CA PRO A 119 -13.28 -6.61 -29.18
C PRO A 119 -12.03 -6.81 -28.32
N ARG A 120 -10.93 -6.17 -28.74
CA ARG A 120 -9.60 -6.20 -28.11
C ARG A 120 -9.51 -5.39 -26.81
N SER A 121 -10.61 -4.77 -26.35
CA SER A 121 -10.62 -4.00 -25.10
C SER A 121 -10.32 -4.88 -23.88
N LEU A 122 -10.76 -6.15 -23.89
CA LEU A 122 -10.57 -7.06 -22.75
C LEU A 122 -9.10 -7.43 -22.48
N LEU A 123 -8.23 -7.42 -23.49
CA LEU A 123 -6.79 -7.70 -23.33
C LEU A 123 -5.96 -6.45 -22.97
N ALA A 124 -6.49 -5.25 -23.17
CA ALA A 124 -5.81 -4.01 -22.77
C ALA A 124 -5.89 -3.79 -21.25
N ILE A 125 -7.00 -4.19 -20.63
CA ILE A 125 -7.27 -4.06 -19.19
C ILE A 125 -6.17 -4.73 -18.34
N PRO A 126 -5.82 -6.03 -18.51
CA PRO A 126 -4.81 -6.66 -17.67
C PRO A 126 -3.44 -6.00 -17.80
N ALA A 127 -3.09 -5.45 -18.96
CA ALA A 127 -1.81 -4.76 -19.14
C ALA A 127 -1.79 -3.37 -18.50
N VAL A 128 -2.91 -2.64 -18.51
CA VAL A 128 -3.07 -1.39 -17.72
C VAL A 128 -3.01 -1.71 -16.22
N VAL A 129 -3.69 -2.77 -15.78
CA VAL A 129 -3.64 -3.23 -14.39
C VAL A 129 -2.23 -3.65 -13.99
N LEU A 130 -1.49 -4.34 -14.86
CA LEU A 130 -0.10 -4.73 -14.62
C LEU A 130 0.84 -3.52 -14.58
N ALA A 131 0.59 -2.51 -15.42
CA ALA A 131 1.31 -1.25 -15.40
C ALA A 131 1.04 -0.46 -14.11
N VAL A 132 -0.22 -0.37 -13.68
CA VAL A 132 -0.60 0.24 -12.40
C VAL A 132 0.02 -0.53 -11.25
N LEU A 133 -0.07 -1.87 -11.23
CA LEU A 133 0.57 -2.72 -10.24
C LEU A 133 2.09 -2.49 -10.19
N ALA A 134 2.76 -2.47 -11.35
CA ALA A 134 4.18 -2.21 -11.43
C ALA A 134 4.55 -0.83 -10.88
N VAL A 135 3.78 0.22 -11.17
CA VAL A 135 4.02 1.57 -10.63
C VAL A 135 3.69 1.67 -9.14
N THR A 136 2.65 0.98 -8.67
CA THR A 136 2.28 0.97 -7.24
C THR A 136 3.19 0.08 -6.41
N ALA A 137 3.84 -0.92 -7.01
CA ALA A 137 4.77 -1.82 -6.33
C ALA A 137 6.13 -1.17 -6.01
N THR A 138 6.39 0.04 -6.49
CA THR A 138 7.77 0.51 -6.65
C THR A 138 8.21 1.72 -5.82
N SER A 139 7.47 2.07 -4.77
CA SER A 139 8.07 2.84 -3.70
C SER A 139 7.56 2.36 -2.36
N CYS A 140 8.43 1.66 -1.63
CA CYS A 140 8.20 1.47 -0.22
C CYS A 140 8.30 2.83 0.47
N ALA A 141 7.15 3.37 0.86
CA ALA A 141 7.11 4.49 1.78
C ALA A 141 7.88 4.08 3.04
N GLN A 142 9.04 4.69 3.26
CA GLN A 142 9.70 4.60 4.54
C GLN A 142 8.77 5.21 5.55
N ALA A 143 8.45 4.45 6.59
CA ALA A 143 7.70 5.04 7.67
C ALA A 143 8.53 6.11 8.35
N PRO A 144 7.87 7.20 8.76
CA PRO A 144 8.49 8.15 9.65
C PRO A 144 8.96 7.41 10.92
N LEU A 145 10.16 7.74 11.39
CA LEU A 145 10.72 7.21 12.61
C LEU A 145 11.07 8.39 13.52
N LEU A 146 10.68 8.28 14.79
CA LEU A 146 11.21 9.18 15.81
C LEU A 146 12.66 8.82 16.10
N THR A 147 13.58 9.68 15.69
CA THR A 147 15.03 9.45 15.81
C THR A 147 15.65 10.18 16.98
N ASP A 148 15.00 11.23 17.47
CA ASP A 148 15.46 11.97 18.65
C ASP A 148 14.30 12.32 19.57
N LEU A 149 14.60 12.32 20.86
CA LEU A 149 13.70 12.69 21.94
C LEU A 149 14.52 13.50 22.94
N ARG A 150 14.09 14.72 23.24
CA ARG A 150 14.75 15.64 24.17
C ARG A 150 13.75 16.25 25.12
N VAL A 151 14.20 16.52 26.34
CA VAL A 151 13.42 17.25 27.35
C VAL A 151 14.23 18.48 27.76
N ASN A 152 13.61 19.65 27.64
CA ASN A 152 14.19 20.93 28.02
C ASN A 152 13.18 21.69 28.88
N GLY A 153 13.37 21.64 30.20
CA GLY A 153 12.40 22.17 31.16
C GLY A 153 11.05 21.47 30.99
N ASN A 154 10.01 22.27 30.67
CA ASN A 154 8.64 21.77 30.46
C ASN A 154 8.35 21.43 28.98
N GLN A 155 9.31 21.64 28.08
CA GLN A 155 9.16 21.33 26.67
C GLN A 155 9.77 19.97 26.34
N VAL A 156 9.03 19.18 25.58
CA VAL A 156 9.52 17.94 24.98
C VAL A 156 9.68 18.18 23.50
N TRP A 157 10.84 17.86 22.97
CA TRP A 157 11.16 17.96 21.55
C TRP A 157 11.38 16.57 20.99
N VAL A 158 10.87 16.35 19.79
CA VAL A 158 11.05 15.10 19.05
C VAL A 158 11.40 15.41 17.62
N GLN A 159 12.33 14.65 17.08
CA GLN A 159 12.70 14.70 15.67
C GLN A 159 12.14 13.48 14.97
N GLN A 160 11.40 13.72 13.90
CA GLN A 160 11.03 12.73 12.91
C GLN A 160 11.99 12.86 11.73
N ASN A 161 12.81 11.84 11.50
CA ASN A 161 13.55 11.74 10.26
C ASN A 161 12.76 10.84 9.29
N GLY A 162 12.44 11.38 8.11
CA GLY A 162 12.29 10.54 6.94
C GLY A 162 13.68 10.02 6.63
N VAL A 163 13.98 8.76 6.95
CA VAL A 163 15.32 8.20 6.74
C VAL A 163 15.62 8.26 5.23
N ILE A 164 16.36 9.26 4.77
CA ILE A 164 16.99 9.19 3.46
C ILE A 164 18.06 8.11 3.60
N VAL A 165 17.75 6.89 3.16
CA VAL A 165 18.71 5.79 3.12
C VAL A 165 19.72 6.15 2.04
N GLY A 166 20.75 6.84 2.49
CA GLY A 166 21.93 7.23 1.77
C GLY A 166 22.81 7.84 2.84
N GLU A 167 23.79 7.06 3.31
CA GLU A 167 24.85 7.56 4.20
C GLU A 167 24.52 7.64 5.71
N GLN A 168 24.03 6.54 6.30
CA GLN A 168 24.50 6.21 7.65
C GLN A 168 25.87 5.56 7.52
N THR A 169 26.91 6.38 7.38
CA THR A 169 28.24 5.96 7.80
C THR A 169 28.15 5.75 9.30
N SER A 170 28.03 4.48 9.70
CA SER A 170 28.27 4.04 11.07
C SER A 170 29.73 4.35 11.42
N ALA A 171 30.02 5.61 11.71
CA ALA A 171 31.19 6.01 12.44
C ALA A 171 30.94 5.54 13.88
N ALA A 172 31.26 4.27 14.14
CA ALA A 172 31.51 3.85 15.49
C ALA A 172 32.54 4.83 16.09
N PRO A 173 32.33 5.37 17.29
CA PRO A 173 33.38 6.08 17.97
C PRO A 173 34.47 5.05 18.29
N THR A 174 35.45 4.93 17.41
CA THR A 174 36.68 4.19 17.70
C THR A 174 37.44 5.00 18.72
N THR A 175 37.06 4.89 19.99
CA THR A 175 37.91 5.23 21.12
C THR A 175 39.06 4.23 21.14
N ALA A 176 40.05 4.45 20.28
CA ALA A 176 41.38 3.92 20.51
C ALA A 176 41.96 4.68 21.72
N PRO A 177 42.44 4.00 22.77
CA PRO A 177 43.14 4.69 23.85
C PRO A 177 44.41 5.32 23.27
N ALA A 178 44.55 6.64 23.46
CA ALA A 178 45.76 7.35 23.08
C ALA A 178 46.97 6.75 23.83
N PRO A 179 48.08 6.45 23.15
CA PRO A 179 49.30 6.05 23.84
C PRO A 179 49.82 7.23 24.68
N PRO A 180 50.22 7.01 25.94
CA PRO A 180 50.83 8.06 26.74
C PRO A 180 52.24 8.34 26.19
N GLY A 181 52.46 9.53 25.61
CA GLY A 181 53.82 10.01 25.35
C GLY A 181 54.09 10.85 24.08
N ALA A 182 53.11 11.25 23.29
CA ALA A 182 53.39 12.05 22.09
C ALA A 182 53.39 13.57 22.37
N THR A 183 54.56 14.12 22.69
CA THR A 183 54.85 15.55 22.53
C THR A 183 55.05 15.84 21.05
N SER A 184 54.23 16.71 20.46
CA SER A 184 54.47 17.24 19.10
C SER A 184 54.50 18.77 19.12
N SER A 185 55.72 19.28 18.93
CA SER A 185 56.02 20.58 18.36
C SER A 185 56.02 20.44 16.83
N GLY A 186 55.37 21.33 16.09
CA GLY A 186 55.57 21.39 14.64
C GLY A 186 54.45 21.98 13.80
N THR A 187 54.63 23.27 13.48
CA THR A 187 54.50 23.91 12.17
C THR A 187 53.16 23.89 11.39
N ALA A 188 52.73 25.12 11.08
CA ALA A 188 51.66 25.49 10.18
C ALA A 188 51.80 24.91 8.77
N GLY A 189 50.69 24.41 8.23
CA GLY A 189 50.48 24.10 6.83
C GLY A 189 49.07 24.54 6.41
N LEU A 190 49.03 25.61 5.61
CA LEU A 190 47.84 26.17 4.96
C LEU A 190 47.31 25.24 3.85
N LEU A 191 46.02 25.45 3.53
CA LEU A 191 45.24 24.96 2.38
C LEU A 191 44.51 23.62 2.55
N SER A 192 43.25 23.72 3.00
CA SER A 192 42.17 22.90 2.44
C SER A 192 40.97 23.81 2.16
N ALA A 193 40.69 23.97 0.87
CA ALA A 193 39.40 24.47 0.41
C ALA A 193 38.33 23.50 0.91
N ALA A 194 37.44 23.95 1.79
CA ALA A 194 36.29 23.18 2.23
C ALA A 194 35.19 23.31 1.17
N PRO A 195 34.83 22.26 0.42
CA PRO A 195 33.60 22.28 -0.32
C PRO A 195 32.44 21.98 0.64
N SER A 196 31.42 22.82 0.54
CA SER A 196 30.01 22.51 0.76
C SER A 196 29.58 21.94 2.11
N SER A 197 28.98 22.82 2.92
CA SER A 197 27.68 22.55 3.57
C SER A 197 27.60 21.19 4.27
N THR A 198 28.35 21.04 5.37
CA THR A 198 27.98 20.09 6.43
C THR A 198 26.65 20.56 6.98
N ARG A 199 25.53 20.18 6.33
CA ARG A 199 24.20 20.40 6.91
C ARG A 199 24.25 19.76 8.28
N GLN A 200 23.94 20.56 9.29
CA GLN A 200 24.00 20.04 10.63
C GLN A 200 22.94 18.93 10.77
N PRO A 201 23.19 17.85 11.53
CA PRO A 201 22.26 16.73 11.65
C PRO A 201 20.84 17.08 12.10
N TRP A 202 20.63 18.28 12.67
CA TRP A 202 19.32 18.78 13.06
C TRP A 202 18.53 19.43 11.90
N GLU A 203 19.16 19.71 10.75
CA GLU A 203 18.58 20.37 9.57
C GLU A 203 17.83 19.41 8.63
N SER A 204 17.94 18.09 8.81
CA SER A 204 17.35 17.10 7.88
C SER A 204 16.09 16.38 8.41
N GLY A 205 15.47 16.88 9.47
CA GLY A 205 14.28 16.26 10.08
C GLY A 205 13.17 17.25 10.40
N GLN A 206 11.94 16.74 10.42
CA GLN A 206 10.80 17.49 10.94
C GLN A 206 10.82 17.42 12.46
N TRP A 207 10.68 18.56 13.11
CA TRP A 207 10.63 18.63 14.57
C TRP A 207 9.22 18.95 15.03
N ALA A 208 8.84 18.35 16.15
CA ALA A 208 7.66 18.75 16.89
C ALA A 208 8.02 19.04 18.34
N VAL A 209 7.28 19.97 18.91
CA VAL A 209 7.41 20.35 20.32
C VAL A 209 6.08 20.14 21.02
N SER A 210 6.18 19.69 22.26
CA SER A 210 5.07 19.58 23.20
C SER A 210 5.34 20.44 24.42
N GLY A 211 4.36 21.27 24.80
CA GLY A 211 4.37 22.07 26.03
C GLY A 211 3.64 21.41 27.22
N ASP A 212 3.06 20.22 27.01
CA ASP A 212 2.21 19.51 27.97
C ASP A 212 2.74 18.09 28.28
N ALA A 213 4.07 17.95 28.25
CA ALA A 213 4.78 16.70 28.46
C ALA A 213 4.30 15.55 27.55
N GLY A 214 4.28 15.82 26.25
CA GLY A 214 4.04 14.86 25.19
C GLY A 214 2.59 14.43 25.02
N ALA A 215 1.62 15.19 25.56
CA ALA A 215 0.19 14.88 25.36
C ALA A 215 -0.32 15.42 24.02
N THR A 216 0.12 16.62 23.63
CA THR A 216 -0.13 17.24 22.33
C THR A 216 1.16 17.74 21.69
N TRP A 217 1.16 17.83 20.35
CA TRP A 217 2.35 18.14 19.55
C TRP A 217 2.04 19.24 18.55
N THR A 218 2.98 20.17 18.39
CA THR A 218 2.95 21.20 17.35
C THR A 218 4.23 21.08 16.53
N GLU A 219 4.08 20.92 15.21
CA GLU A 219 5.22 20.99 14.29
C GLU A 219 5.90 22.34 14.40
N ARG A 220 7.22 22.34 14.54
CA ARG A 220 8.02 23.56 14.66
C ARG A 220 9.41 23.31 14.10
N GLU A 221 9.77 24.08 13.09
CA GLU A 221 11.14 24.13 12.60
C GLU A 221 12.04 24.79 13.67
N PRO A 222 13.09 24.11 14.17
CA PRO A 222 13.93 24.69 15.20
C PRO A 222 14.78 25.82 14.60
N THR A 223 14.70 27.03 15.15
CA THR A 223 15.61 28.12 14.77
C THR A 223 17.05 27.88 15.28
N ALA A 224 17.21 26.95 16.22
CA ALA A 224 18.48 26.45 16.74
C ALA A 224 18.27 25.02 17.24
N ALA A 225 19.36 24.26 17.42
CA ALA A 225 19.31 22.92 17.99
C ALA A 225 18.50 22.94 19.30
N PRO A 226 17.44 22.12 19.42
CA PRO A 226 16.63 22.12 20.63
C PRO A 226 17.53 21.75 21.81
N GLY A 227 17.49 22.61 22.84
CA GLY A 227 18.26 22.41 24.06
C GLY A 227 17.85 21.12 24.78
N GLY A 228 18.63 20.75 25.79
CA GLY A 228 18.47 19.50 26.52
C GLY A 228 19.33 18.37 25.97
N ALA A 229 19.68 17.43 26.85
CA ALA A 229 20.42 16.24 26.45
C ALA A 229 19.52 15.30 25.63
N PRO A 230 20.06 14.63 24.60
CA PRO A 230 19.34 13.56 23.92
C PRO A 230 18.98 12.46 24.92
N ALA A 231 17.75 11.99 24.85
CA ALA A 231 17.28 10.85 25.61
C ALA A 231 18.12 9.61 25.25
N THR A 232 18.37 8.76 26.25
CA THR A 232 19.09 7.49 26.07
C THR A 232 18.16 6.32 26.36
N ARG A 233 18.66 5.08 26.31
CA ARG A 233 17.87 3.89 26.68
C ARG A 233 17.52 3.82 28.17
N GLN A 234 18.05 4.72 29.00
CA GLN A 234 17.74 4.83 30.42
C GLN A 234 17.62 6.29 30.87
N ALA A 235 16.68 6.57 31.76
CA ALA A 235 16.53 7.88 32.40
C ALA A 235 16.19 7.71 33.87
N CYS A 236 16.79 8.55 34.72
CA CYS A 236 16.59 8.51 36.17
C CYS A 236 16.20 9.88 36.69
N ALA A 237 15.30 9.92 37.68
CA ALA A 237 14.99 11.13 38.44
C ALA A 237 14.79 10.77 39.93
N PRO A 238 15.27 11.60 40.88
CA PRO A 238 15.33 11.23 42.30
C PRO A 238 13.99 10.83 42.92
N ASP A 239 12.89 11.45 42.47
CA ASP A 239 11.53 11.30 42.97
C ASP A 239 10.76 10.12 42.35
N VAL A 240 11.21 9.59 41.21
CA VAL A 240 10.54 8.49 40.51
C VAL A 240 11.39 7.26 40.29
N GLY A 241 12.69 7.33 40.55
CA GLY A 241 13.63 6.26 40.24
C GLY A 241 14.07 6.26 38.78
N CYS A 242 14.44 5.10 38.28
CA CYS A 242 14.98 4.90 36.95
C CYS A 242 14.03 4.09 36.07
N PHE A 243 13.93 4.50 34.81
CA PHE A 243 13.27 3.76 33.75
C PHE A 243 14.29 3.38 32.69
N ARG A 244 14.17 2.17 32.12
CA ARG A 244 14.98 1.75 30.97
C ARG A 244 14.15 0.99 29.97
N VAL A 245 14.62 1.01 28.73
CA VAL A 245 14.11 0.16 27.67
C VAL A 245 15.00 -1.07 27.57
N ASP A 246 14.40 -2.26 27.67
CA ASP A 246 15.12 -3.53 27.58
C ASP A 246 14.69 -4.31 26.32
N GLY A 247 15.70 -4.80 25.58
CA GLY A 247 15.54 -5.54 24.33
C GLY A 247 14.69 -4.86 23.26
N GLY A 248 14.44 -3.55 23.39
CA GLY A 248 13.59 -2.78 22.48
C GLY A 248 12.10 -3.11 22.54
N ARG A 249 11.63 -3.87 23.55
CA ARG A 249 10.25 -4.42 23.58
C ARG A 249 9.46 -4.07 24.82
N LEU A 250 10.15 -3.82 25.93
CA LEU A 250 9.51 -3.54 27.20
C LEU A 250 10.20 -2.38 27.92
N VAL A 251 9.46 -1.76 28.83
CA VAL A 251 9.96 -0.71 29.71
C VAL A 251 10.00 -1.27 31.12
N GLU A 252 11.16 -1.14 31.75
CA GLU A 252 11.37 -1.51 33.14
C GLU A 252 11.49 -0.27 34.02
N HIS A 253 11.07 -0.42 35.26
CA HIS A 253 11.15 0.58 36.29
C HIS A 253 11.89 0.03 37.51
N ARG A 254 12.71 0.88 38.12
CA ARG A 254 13.43 0.62 39.36
C ARG A 254 13.29 1.84 40.27
N ALA A 255 12.60 1.70 41.39
CA ALA A 255 12.26 2.82 42.27
C ALA A 255 13.48 3.34 43.05
N ARG A 256 14.26 2.45 43.68
CA ARG A 256 15.56 2.75 44.30
C ARG A 256 16.66 1.96 43.62
N GLU A 257 17.90 2.43 43.70
CA GLU A 257 19.04 1.79 43.05
C GLU A 257 19.22 0.31 43.44
N SER A 258 18.92 -0.03 44.70
CA SER A 258 18.96 -1.37 45.26
C SER A 258 17.81 -2.28 44.82
N ASP A 259 16.72 -1.72 44.30
CA ASP A 259 15.54 -2.50 43.96
C ASP A 259 15.77 -3.27 42.65
N PRO A 260 15.18 -4.47 42.49
CA PRO A 260 15.22 -5.15 41.20
C PRO A 260 14.41 -4.37 40.16
N TRP A 261 14.83 -4.47 38.89
CA TRP A 261 14.05 -3.96 37.77
C TRP A 261 12.72 -4.72 37.66
N ARG A 262 11.65 -3.99 37.39
CA ARG A 262 10.30 -4.55 37.18
C ARG A 262 9.73 -4.03 35.88
N THR A 263 9.20 -4.93 35.05
CA THR A 263 8.48 -4.53 33.84
C THR A 263 7.25 -3.70 34.21
N THR A 264 7.20 -2.46 33.74
CA THR A 264 6.03 -1.56 33.91
C THR A 264 5.20 -1.45 32.64
N PHE A 265 5.78 -1.77 31.49
CA PHE A 265 5.09 -1.82 30.21
C PHE A 265 5.69 -2.90 29.32
N ALA A 266 4.83 -3.69 28.69
CA ALA A 266 5.19 -4.58 27.60
C ALA A 266 3.97 -4.74 26.68
N PHE A 267 4.21 -4.86 25.38
CA PHE A 267 3.15 -5.29 24.47
C PHE A 267 2.84 -6.77 24.69
N THR A 268 1.57 -7.16 24.57
CA THR A 268 1.22 -8.58 24.54
C THR A 268 1.65 -9.20 23.22
N SER A 269 1.86 -10.53 23.16
CA SER A 269 2.25 -11.21 21.92
C SER A 269 1.26 -10.99 20.76
N GLU A 270 -0.03 -10.84 21.06
CA GLU A 270 -1.05 -10.50 20.06
C GLU A 270 -0.91 -9.05 19.58
N GLN A 271 -0.59 -8.11 20.46
CA GLN A 271 -0.32 -6.73 20.07
C GLN A 271 0.94 -6.65 19.20
N GLU A 272 2.01 -7.35 19.56
CA GLU A 272 3.23 -7.45 18.77
C GLU A 272 2.96 -8.06 17.39
N ARG A 273 2.14 -9.12 17.30
CA ARG A 273 1.71 -9.69 16.03
C ARG A 273 0.97 -8.67 15.16
N ARG A 274 0.09 -7.84 15.74
CA ARG A 274 -0.63 -6.78 15.01
C ARG A 274 0.30 -5.67 14.54
N LEU A 275 1.26 -5.27 15.37
CA LEU A 275 2.29 -4.31 15.00
C LEU A 275 3.17 -4.85 13.86
N ALA A 276 3.51 -6.14 13.90
CA ALA A 276 4.25 -6.82 12.83
C ALA A 276 3.45 -6.85 11.52
N LEU A 277 2.13 -7.12 11.56
CA LEU A 277 1.28 -7.14 10.36
C LEU A 277 1.26 -5.79 9.61
N ARG A 278 1.27 -4.66 10.33
CA ARG A 278 1.39 -3.32 9.70
C ARG A 278 2.76 -3.14 9.02
N ASN A 279 3.81 -3.73 9.57
CA ASN A 279 5.17 -3.61 9.06
C ASN A 279 5.48 -4.53 7.87
N ASN A 280 4.67 -5.57 7.62
CA ASN A 280 4.88 -6.56 6.54
C ASN A 280 4.77 -5.99 5.11
N GLY A 281 4.31 -4.74 4.94
CA GLY A 281 4.25 -4.07 3.64
C GLY A 281 5.52 -3.29 3.26
N ARG A 282 6.63 -3.43 3.99
CA ARG A 282 7.83 -2.57 3.84
C ARG A 282 9.04 -3.35 3.29
N CYS A 283 9.78 -2.72 2.38
CA CYS A 283 10.82 -3.35 1.56
C CYS A 283 12.14 -3.65 2.29
N ASN A 284 12.38 -3.07 3.47
CA ASN A 284 13.63 -3.33 4.19
C ASN A 284 13.37 -4.49 5.15
N GLY A 285 14.01 -5.62 4.88
CA GLY A 285 14.05 -6.82 5.74
C GLY A 285 14.66 -6.60 7.13
N ASP A 286 14.84 -5.35 7.56
CA ASP A 286 15.15 -4.97 8.93
C ASP A 286 13.86 -5.08 9.76
N ALA A 287 13.54 -6.34 10.05
CA ALA A 287 12.51 -6.74 10.99
C ALA A 287 12.63 -5.94 12.30
N ASN A 288 11.46 -5.50 12.80
CA ASN A 288 11.23 -4.90 14.13
C ASN A 288 11.38 -3.38 14.27
N ARG A 289 10.80 -2.59 13.36
CA ARG A 289 10.68 -1.12 13.52
C ARG A 289 9.66 -0.63 14.55
N PHE A 290 9.00 -1.52 15.30
CA PHE A 290 8.31 -1.13 16.55
C PHE A 290 9.26 -1.32 17.75
N GLU A 291 10.49 -0.86 17.63
CA GLU A 291 11.43 -0.86 18.75
C GLU A 291 11.12 0.32 19.67
N LEU A 292 11.05 0.05 20.97
CA LEU A 292 11.22 1.07 21.99
C LEU A 292 12.71 1.43 22.00
N ASP A 293 13.06 2.71 21.94
CA ASP A 293 14.49 3.09 21.88
C ASP A 293 14.87 4.00 23.04
N ARG A 294 14.32 5.21 23.09
CA ARG A 294 14.77 6.25 24.01
C ARG A 294 13.74 6.51 25.09
N VAL A 295 14.18 6.73 26.31
CA VAL A 295 13.35 7.11 27.44
C VAL A 295 13.77 8.47 27.99
N ALA A 296 12.78 9.30 28.29
CA ALA A 296 12.96 10.59 28.93
C ALA A 296 11.92 10.78 30.03
N ILE A 297 12.25 11.63 31.01
CA ILE A 297 11.35 11.99 32.11
C ILE A 297 11.11 13.49 32.03
N ALA A 298 9.86 13.89 31.81
CA ALA A 298 9.43 15.28 31.80
C ALA A 298 8.68 15.60 33.11
N ARG A 299 8.84 16.81 33.63
CA ARG A 299 8.10 17.27 34.83
C ARG A 299 6.89 18.09 34.42
N THR A 300 5.76 17.84 35.07
CA THR A 300 4.55 18.66 34.95
C THR A 300 4.08 19.11 36.33
N GLY A 301 3.16 20.08 36.39
CA GLY A 301 2.53 20.47 37.66
C GLY A 301 1.76 19.34 38.36
N ALA A 302 1.29 18.34 37.59
CA ALA A 302 0.61 17.16 38.12
C ALA A 302 1.57 16.03 38.53
N GLY A 303 2.87 16.17 38.24
CA GLY A 303 3.88 15.18 38.54
C GLY A 303 4.73 14.77 37.33
N PRO A 304 5.62 13.80 37.53
CA PRO A 304 6.55 13.30 36.52
C PRO A 304 5.83 12.45 35.47
N VAL A 305 6.18 12.67 34.20
CA VAL A 305 5.68 11.95 33.04
C VAL A 305 6.86 11.23 32.37
N VAL A 306 6.70 9.94 32.10
CA VAL A 306 7.73 9.16 31.40
C VAL A 306 7.35 9.04 29.93
N LEU A 307 8.31 9.31 29.07
CA LEU A 307 8.16 9.33 27.63
C LEU A 307 9.11 8.31 27.04
N VAL A 308 8.61 7.42 26.19
CA VAL A 308 9.42 6.41 25.51
C VAL A 308 9.16 6.50 24.02
N SER A 309 10.20 6.72 23.20
CA SER A 309 10.05 6.71 21.75
C SER A 309 9.70 5.29 21.28
N ALA A 310 8.64 5.18 20.48
CA ALA A 310 8.18 3.93 19.89
C ALA A 310 8.31 3.99 18.35
N ASN A 311 9.36 4.64 17.86
CA ASN A 311 9.70 4.74 16.44
C ASN A 311 8.49 5.14 15.56
N SER A 312 8.07 4.28 14.63
CA SER A 312 6.95 4.56 13.72
C SER A 312 5.56 4.52 14.39
N GLU A 313 5.49 4.08 15.65
CA GLU A 313 4.27 4.05 16.46
C GLU A 313 4.07 5.32 17.29
N GLY A 314 4.94 6.32 17.12
CA GLY A 314 4.89 7.58 17.86
C GLY A 314 5.55 7.44 19.21
N LEU A 315 4.87 7.87 20.27
CA LEU A 315 5.44 7.96 21.61
C LEU A 315 4.56 7.24 22.64
N LEU A 316 5.19 6.48 23.53
CA LEU A 316 4.57 5.93 24.73
C LEU A 316 4.70 6.93 25.87
N ARG A 317 3.56 7.26 26.49
CA ARG A 317 3.48 8.23 27.59
C ARG A 317 2.90 7.56 28.82
N ARG A 318 3.68 7.54 29.91
CA ARG A 318 3.22 7.17 31.25
C ARG A 318 2.81 8.42 32.01
N ALA A 319 1.52 8.55 32.31
CA ALA A 319 1.01 9.64 33.12
C ALA A 319 1.45 9.50 34.60
N PRO A 320 1.31 10.56 35.44
CA PRO A 320 1.71 10.52 36.84
C PRO A 320 0.98 9.44 37.67
N ASP A 321 -0.25 9.08 37.28
CA ASP A 321 -1.03 7.99 37.88
C ASP A 321 -0.53 6.59 37.51
N GLY A 322 0.48 6.51 36.63
CA GLY A 322 1.10 5.29 36.15
C GLY A 322 0.44 4.64 34.94
N THR A 323 -0.61 5.25 34.39
CA THR A 323 -1.27 4.75 33.18
C THR A 323 -0.40 5.00 31.94
N TRP A 324 -0.32 4.01 31.06
CA TRP A 324 0.40 4.09 29.80
C TRP A 324 -0.57 4.37 28.64
N SER A 325 -0.19 5.32 27.78
CA SER A 325 -0.94 5.70 26.59
C SER A 325 0.00 5.83 25.40
N ARG A 326 -0.51 5.62 24.18
CA ARG A 326 0.24 5.83 22.93
C ARG A 326 -0.24 7.12 22.30
N VAL A 327 0.70 7.99 21.94
CA VAL A 327 0.45 9.33 21.42
C VAL A 327 1.04 9.44 20.01
N ALA A 328 0.24 9.97 19.08
CA ALA A 328 0.71 10.28 17.74
C ALA A 328 1.60 11.52 17.75
N VAL A 329 2.67 11.47 16.97
CA VAL A 329 3.65 12.55 16.86
C VAL A 329 3.93 12.79 15.38
N ILE A 330 3.56 13.96 14.85
CA ILE A 330 3.71 14.28 13.42
C ILE A 330 3.02 13.18 12.57
N ASP A 331 3.77 12.41 11.77
CA ASP A 331 3.27 11.33 10.93
C ASP A 331 3.40 9.95 11.58
N CYS A 332 4.11 9.85 12.70
CA CYS A 332 4.22 8.64 13.51
C CYS A 332 2.91 8.39 14.28
N ARG A 333 1.96 7.70 13.65
CA ARG A 333 0.64 7.38 14.23
C ARG A 333 0.61 5.96 14.82
N PRO A 334 0.17 5.78 16.08
CA PRO A 334 0.05 4.46 16.69
C PRO A 334 -0.98 3.59 15.96
N THR A 335 -0.63 2.33 15.74
CA THR A 335 -1.52 1.28 15.21
C THR A 335 -2.65 1.01 16.20
N ARG A 336 -3.90 0.86 15.73
CA ARG A 336 -4.97 0.40 16.62
C ARG A 336 -4.73 -1.04 17.05
N LEU A 337 -4.56 -1.24 18.35
CA LEU A 337 -4.33 -2.57 18.93
C LEU A 337 -5.64 -3.28 19.31
N SER A 338 -6.75 -2.55 19.37
CA SER A 338 -8.09 -3.10 19.59
C SER A 338 -8.72 -3.53 18.26
N GLY A 339 -9.49 -4.61 18.28
CA GLY A 339 -10.24 -5.09 17.12
C GLY A 339 -10.24 -6.61 17.03
N PRO A 340 -11.14 -7.19 16.22
CA PRO A 340 -11.18 -8.63 16.01
C PRO A 340 -9.97 -9.06 15.16
N SER A 341 -9.22 -10.06 15.62
CA SER A 341 -8.04 -10.56 14.90
C SER A 341 -8.38 -11.12 13.51
N TRP A 342 -9.59 -11.66 13.33
CA TRP A 342 -10.06 -12.22 12.04
C TRP A 342 -10.13 -11.19 10.92
N VAL A 343 -10.25 -9.90 11.24
CA VAL A 343 -10.29 -8.82 10.23
C VAL A 343 -8.96 -8.74 9.47
N SER A 344 -7.83 -9.06 10.12
CA SER A 344 -6.52 -9.10 9.46
C SER A 344 -6.45 -10.17 8.36
N SER A 345 -7.19 -11.28 8.50
CA SER A 345 -7.27 -12.33 7.49
C SER A 345 -8.03 -11.92 6.23
N LEU A 346 -8.89 -10.90 6.30
CA LEU A 346 -9.65 -10.40 5.15
C LEU A 346 -8.77 -9.80 4.06
N VAL A 347 -7.54 -9.37 4.40
CA VAL A 347 -6.55 -8.87 3.42
C VAL A 347 -6.22 -9.93 2.36
N PHE A 348 -6.39 -11.22 2.68
CA PHE A 348 -6.14 -12.33 1.75
C PHE A 348 -7.35 -12.72 0.89
N LEU A 349 -8.53 -12.11 1.07
CA LEU A 349 -9.72 -12.39 0.26
C LEU A 349 -9.54 -12.22 -1.26
N PRO A 350 -8.76 -11.25 -1.77
CA PRO A 350 -8.53 -11.15 -3.20
C PRO A 350 -7.80 -12.37 -3.78
N ILE A 351 -6.94 -13.02 -2.98
CA ILE A 351 -6.25 -14.26 -3.36
C ILE A 351 -7.26 -15.42 -3.41
N THR A 352 -8.18 -15.52 -2.44
CA THR A 352 -9.20 -16.57 -2.46
C THR A 352 -10.17 -16.39 -3.63
N LEU A 353 -10.50 -15.15 -4.00
CA LEU A 353 -11.24 -14.84 -5.23
C LEU A 353 -10.51 -15.27 -6.51
N LEU A 354 -9.21 -15.01 -6.61
CA LEU A 354 -8.40 -15.46 -7.73
C LEU A 354 -8.40 -16.99 -7.83
N ALA A 355 -8.19 -17.69 -6.72
CA ALA A 355 -8.25 -19.15 -6.67
C ALA A 355 -9.64 -19.68 -7.07
N TYR A 356 -10.72 -19.06 -6.59
CA TYR A 356 -12.08 -19.41 -6.95
C TYR A 356 -12.38 -19.19 -8.45
N SER A 357 -11.87 -18.09 -9.03
CA SER A 357 -12.01 -17.81 -10.46
C SER A 357 -11.37 -18.91 -11.31
N LEU A 358 -10.21 -19.44 -10.91
CA LEU A 358 -9.53 -20.53 -11.58
C LEU A 358 -10.39 -21.81 -11.57
N VAL A 359 -10.99 -22.15 -10.41
CA VAL A 359 -11.90 -23.29 -10.28
C VAL A 359 -13.12 -23.13 -11.19
N LEU A 360 -13.71 -21.93 -11.26
CA LEU A 360 -14.81 -21.65 -12.18
C LEU A 360 -14.42 -21.81 -13.65
N VAL A 361 -13.22 -21.36 -14.06
CA VAL A 361 -12.71 -21.58 -15.43
C VAL A 361 -12.64 -23.08 -15.74
N VAL A 362 -12.09 -23.88 -14.83
CA VAL A 362 -11.95 -25.33 -15.02
C VAL A 362 -13.32 -25.98 -15.15
N LEU A 363 -14.26 -25.68 -14.24
CA LEU A 363 -15.62 -26.23 -14.29
C LEU A 363 -16.39 -25.78 -15.54
N ALA A 364 -16.20 -24.54 -15.98
CA ALA A 364 -16.80 -24.00 -17.20
C ALA A 364 -16.22 -24.67 -18.46
N GLY A 365 -14.90 -24.89 -18.49
CA GLY A 365 -14.19 -25.58 -19.57
C GLY A 365 -14.65 -27.03 -19.72
N VAL A 366 -14.88 -27.73 -18.60
CA VAL A 366 -15.45 -29.09 -18.59
C VAL A 366 -16.88 -29.10 -19.12
N ARG A 367 -17.68 -28.07 -18.84
CA ARG A 367 -19.10 -28.01 -19.22
C ARG A 367 -19.40 -27.34 -20.58
N ARG A 368 -18.38 -26.87 -21.33
CA ARG A 368 -18.52 -26.18 -22.64
C ARG A 368 -19.55 -25.02 -22.67
N ARG A 369 -19.89 -24.41 -21.53
CA ARG A 369 -20.82 -23.27 -21.48
C ARG A 369 -20.05 -21.96 -21.60
N TRP A 370 -20.20 -21.30 -22.75
CA TRP A 370 -19.47 -20.08 -23.12
C TRP A 370 -19.75 -18.89 -22.17
N SER A 371 -20.94 -18.81 -21.56
CA SER A 371 -21.27 -17.73 -20.60
C SER A 371 -20.38 -17.73 -19.36
N TRP A 372 -19.99 -18.91 -18.87
CA TRP A 372 -19.21 -19.04 -17.64
C TRP A 372 -17.73 -18.64 -17.82
N SER A 373 -17.19 -18.68 -19.05
CA SER A 373 -15.83 -18.18 -19.29
C SER A 373 -15.75 -16.65 -19.19
N THR A 374 -16.81 -15.94 -19.58
CA THR A 374 -16.88 -14.47 -19.39
C THR A 374 -17.00 -14.10 -17.92
N ALA A 375 -17.85 -14.80 -17.15
CA ALA A 375 -17.96 -14.64 -15.71
C ALA A 375 -16.61 -14.88 -15.00
N ALA A 376 -15.89 -15.92 -15.39
CA ALA A 376 -14.58 -16.22 -14.83
C ALA A 376 -13.54 -15.14 -15.17
N GLY A 377 -13.60 -14.57 -16.38
CA GLY A 377 -12.77 -13.42 -16.76
C GLY A 377 -13.04 -12.18 -15.90
N VAL A 378 -14.31 -11.88 -15.62
CA VAL A 378 -14.70 -10.78 -14.71
C VAL A 378 -14.20 -11.02 -13.30
N ALA A 379 -14.37 -12.24 -12.77
CA ALA A 379 -13.87 -12.61 -11.45
C ALA A 379 -12.34 -12.51 -11.34
N ALA A 380 -11.61 -12.97 -12.36
CA ALA A 380 -10.15 -12.90 -12.39
C ALA A 380 -9.65 -11.44 -12.46
N LEU A 381 -10.13 -10.65 -13.43
CA LEU A 381 -9.72 -9.25 -13.57
C LEU A 381 -10.14 -8.40 -12.37
N GLY A 382 -11.35 -8.61 -11.87
CA GLY A 382 -11.83 -7.96 -10.65
C GLY A 382 -10.98 -8.36 -9.44
N GLY A 383 -10.67 -9.64 -9.26
CA GLY A 383 -9.79 -10.13 -8.18
C GLY A 383 -8.40 -9.51 -8.22
N ILE A 384 -7.77 -9.42 -9.41
CA ILE A 384 -6.49 -8.72 -9.59
C ILE A 384 -6.64 -7.23 -9.22
N GLY A 385 -7.71 -6.58 -9.67
CA GLY A 385 -7.99 -5.18 -9.35
C GLY A 385 -8.15 -4.93 -7.84
N VAL A 386 -8.90 -5.79 -7.14
CA VAL A 386 -9.06 -5.69 -5.68
C VAL A 386 -7.74 -5.97 -4.97
N LEU A 387 -6.93 -6.94 -5.44
CA LEU A 387 -5.63 -7.23 -4.87
C LEU A 387 -4.68 -6.04 -5.03
N ALA A 388 -4.62 -5.44 -6.23
CA ALA A 388 -3.86 -4.23 -6.52
C ALA A 388 -4.28 -3.08 -5.60
N PHE A 389 -5.58 -2.85 -5.47
CA PHE A 389 -6.12 -1.79 -4.62
C PHE A 389 -5.82 -2.05 -3.13
N THR A 390 -5.99 -3.28 -2.66
CA THR A 390 -5.68 -3.68 -1.28
C THR A 390 -4.19 -3.47 -0.96
N PHE A 391 -3.33 -3.75 -1.94
CA PHE A 391 -1.90 -3.51 -1.84
C PHE A 391 -1.57 -2.00 -1.76
N VAL A 392 -2.23 -1.16 -2.58
CA VAL A 392 -2.12 0.31 -2.47
C VAL A 392 -2.54 0.80 -1.08
N LEU A 393 -3.66 0.31 -0.53
CA LEU A 393 -4.09 0.68 0.83
C LEU A 393 -3.05 0.28 1.90
N ALA A 394 -2.38 -0.86 1.72
CA ALA A 394 -1.31 -1.30 2.61
C ALA A 394 -0.12 -0.34 2.59
N ILE A 395 0.30 0.09 1.40
CA ILE A 395 1.38 1.08 1.21
C ILE A 395 1.02 2.40 1.88
N MET A 396 -0.23 2.82 1.71
CA MET A 396 -0.78 4.02 2.32
C MET A 396 -0.90 3.95 3.85
N SER A 397 -0.45 2.86 4.48
CA SER A 397 -0.51 2.64 5.93
C SER A 397 -1.93 2.82 6.49
N ILE A 398 -2.94 2.51 5.67
CA ILE A 398 -4.34 2.48 6.11
C ILE A 398 -4.48 1.38 7.16
N ASP A 399 -5.25 1.66 8.20
CA ASP A 399 -5.53 0.71 9.28
C ASP A 399 -6.05 -0.62 8.69
N TYR A 400 -5.50 -1.75 9.14
CA TYR A 400 -5.89 -3.08 8.68
C TYR A 400 -7.40 -3.33 8.81
N LEU A 401 -8.06 -2.66 9.76
CA LEU A 401 -9.51 -2.74 9.91
C LEU A 401 -10.24 -2.10 8.72
N ALA A 402 -9.85 -0.88 8.34
CA ALA A 402 -10.40 -0.20 7.19
C ALA A 402 -10.03 -0.93 5.89
N GLN A 403 -8.79 -1.42 5.77
CA GLN A 403 -8.32 -2.20 4.64
C GLN A 403 -9.12 -3.50 4.50
N GLY A 404 -9.24 -4.30 5.56
CA GLY A 404 -9.93 -5.59 5.54
C GLY A 404 -11.42 -5.46 5.18
N VAL A 405 -12.12 -4.46 5.75
CA VAL A 405 -13.52 -4.16 5.41
C VAL A 405 -13.64 -3.75 3.95
N THR A 406 -12.74 -2.88 3.46
CA THR A 406 -12.76 -2.42 2.06
C THR A 406 -12.50 -3.57 1.08
N SER A 407 -11.49 -4.41 1.35
CA SER A 407 -11.20 -5.60 0.55
C SER A 407 -12.37 -6.57 0.51
N LEU A 408 -13.07 -6.78 1.64
CA LEU A 408 -14.28 -7.60 1.70
C LEU A 408 -15.38 -7.04 0.80
N VAL A 409 -15.73 -5.76 0.94
CA VAL A 409 -16.81 -5.11 0.17
C VAL A 409 -16.52 -5.19 -1.34
N LEU A 410 -15.29 -4.85 -1.75
CA LEU A 410 -14.88 -4.91 -3.16
C LEU A 410 -14.90 -6.35 -3.69
N SER A 411 -14.42 -7.31 -2.90
CA SER A 411 -14.42 -8.73 -3.26
C SER A 411 -15.84 -9.26 -3.48
N VAL A 412 -16.75 -8.95 -2.56
CA VAL A 412 -18.17 -9.33 -2.67
C VAL A 412 -18.80 -8.68 -3.90
N GLY A 413 -18.52 -7.40 -4.18
CA GLY A 413 -19.00 -6.70 -5.37
C GLY A 413 -18.56 -7.36 -6.68
N VAL A 414 -17.26 -7.69 -6.81
CA VAL A 414 -16.71 -8.40 -7.97
C VAL A 414 -17.34 -9.78 -8.12
N PHE A 415 -17.50 -10.50 -7.01
CA PHE A 415 -18.13 -11.82 -7.01
C PHE A 415 -19.58 -11.75 -7.52
N VAL A 416 -20.40 -10.84 -6.98
CA VAL A 416 -21.78 -10.65 -7.42
C VAL A 416 -21.85 -10.26 -8.90
N ALA A 417 -20.99 -9.34 -9.36
CA ALA A 417 -20.91 -8.96 -10.76
C ALA A 417 -20.59 -10.16 -11.66
N SER A 418 -19.66 -11.03 -11.24
CA SER A 418 -19.31 -12.25 -11.99
C SER A 418 -20.51 -13.21 -12.11
N LEU A 419 -21.31 -13.37 -11.06
CA LEU A 419 -22.51 -14.21 -11.08
C LEU A 419 -23.60 -13.66 -12.00
N VAL A 420 -23.80 -12.34 -12.01
CA VAL A 420 -24.77 -11.68 -12.90
C VAL A 420 -24.37 -11.89 -14.36
N VAL A 421 -23.09 -11.68 -14.71
CA VAL A 421 -22.57 -11.91 -16.07
C VAL A 421 -22.74 -13.38 -16.47
N GLY A 422 -22.43 -14.31 -15.58
CA GLY A 422 -22.57 -15.75 -15.84
C GLY A 422 -24.02 -16.18 -16.13
N ARG A 423 -25.01 -15.54 -15.50
CA ARG A 423 -26.44 -15.79 -15.73
C ARG A 423 -26.96 -15.18 -17.02
N SER A 424 -26.46 -14.01 -17.41
CA SER A 424 -26.95 -13.28 -18.59
C SER A 424 -26.62 -13.90 -19.95
N GLY A 425 -25.73 -14.90 -19.98
CA GLY A 425 -25.27 -15.52 -21.22
C GLY A 425 -25.99 -16.82 -21.61
N GLU A 426 -27.14 -17.12 -21.02
CA GLU A 426 -28.00 -18.16 -21.57
C GLU A 426 -28.54 -17.61 -22.90
N PRO A 427 -28.12 -18.15 -24.06
CA PRO A 427 -28.62 -17.65 -25.33
C PRO A 427 -30.13 -17.79 -25.26
N ASP A 428 -30.88 -16.74 -25.62
CA ASP A 428 -32.27 -16.89 -26.01
C ASP A 428 -32.25 -17.89 -27.16
N VAL A 429 -32.43 -19.17 -26.83
CA VAL A 429 -32.65 -20.21 -27.82
C VAL A 429 -33.95 -19.76 -28.47
N PRO A 430 -33.91 -19.29 -29.74
CA PRO A 430 -35.15 -18.92 -30.40
C PRO A 430 -36.08 -20.13 -30.24
N PRO A 431 -37.32 -19.93 -29.79
CA PRO A 431 -38.23 -21.04 -29.51
C PRO A 431 -38.18 -21.97 -30.70
N SER A 432 -37.82 -23.24 -30.46
CA SER A 432 -37.62 -24.22 -31.52
C SER A 432 -38.75 -24.05 -32.54
N PRO A 433 -38.44 -23.88 -33.84
CA PRO A 433 -39.47 -23.70 -34.85
C PRO A 433 -40.50 -24.79 -34.61
N ARG A 434 -41.77 -24.38 -34.40
CA ARG A 434 -42.84 -25.34 -34.13
C ARG A 434 -42.70 -26.44 -35.19
N PRO A 435 -42.64 -27.71 -34.80
CA PRO A 435 -42.58 -28.78 -35.79
C PRO A 435 -43.70 -28.53 -36.80
N PRO A 436 -43.43 -28.68 -38.11
CA PRO A 436 -44.49 -28.55 -39.11
C PRO A 436 -45.65 -29.44 -38.64
N PRO A 437 -46.91 -28.98 -38.78
CA PRO A 437 -48.06 -29.77 -38.35
C PRO A 437 -47.87 -31.18 -38.89
N GLY A 438 -47.71 -32.15 -37.97
CA GLY A 438 -47.61 -33.54 -38.35
C GLY A 438 -48.82 -33.88 -39.23
N PRO A 439 -48.70 -34.87 -40.14
CA PRO A 439 -49.85 -35.32 -40.92
C PRO A 439 -51.02 -35.53 -39.95
N LEU A 440 -52.13 -34.85 -40.24
CA LEU A 440 -53.36 -34.98 -39.48
C LEU A 440 -53.56 -36.48 -39.22
N PRO A 441 -53.77 -36.91 -37.95
CA PRO A 441 -54.08 -38.30 -37.68
C PRO A 441 -55.21 -38.71 -38.62
N PRO A 442 -55.14 -39.90 -39.26
CA PRO A 442 -56.14 -40.33 -40.22
C PRO A 442 -57.50 -40.12 -39.60
N GLY A 443 -58.35 -39.36 -40.31
CA GLY A 443 -59.69 -39.07 -39.87
C GLY A 443 -60.38 -40.36 -39.43
N PRO A 444 -61.15 -40.34 -38.34
CA PRO A 444 -61.80 -41.54 -37.83
C PRO A 444 -62.54 -42.24 -38.99
N PRO A 445 -62.41 -43.57 -39.12
CA PRO A 445 -63.09 -44.31 -40.17
C PRO A 445 -64.59 -43.98 -40.13
N PRO A 446 -65.26 -43.91 -41.29
CA PRO A 446 -66.69 -43.65 -41.34
C PRO A 446 -67.43 -44.63 -40.42
N PRO A 447 -68.43 -44.17 -39.65
CA PRO A 447 -69.14 -45.02 -38.70
C PRO A 447 -69.70 -46.23 -39.44
N GLY A 448 -69.28 -47.42 -39.00
CA GLY A 448 -69.87 -48.67 -39.45
C GLY A 448 -71.37 -48.70 -39.14
N PRO A 449 -72.16 -49.49 -39.89
CA PRO A 449 -73.59 -49.60 -39.67
C PRO A 449 -73.89 -49.98 -38.21
N PRO A 450 -74.94 -49.41 -37.62
CA PRO A 450 -75.25 -49.62 -36.22
C PRO A 450 -75.51 -51.11 -35.94
N PRO A 451 -74.92 -51.69 -34.89
CA PRO A 451 -75.24 -53.04 -34.47
C PRO A 451 -76.72 -53.10 -34.01
N PRO A 452 -77.44 -54.18 -34.35
CA PRO A 452 -78.83 -54.33 -33.93
C PRO A 452 -78.91 -54.49 -32.41
N GLY A 453 -79.68 -53.56 -31.81
CA GLY A 453 -80.42 -53.70 -30.57
C GLY A 453 -79.72 -54.37 -29.39
N VAL A 454 -79.14 -53.57 -28.49
CA VAL A 454 -78.96 -53.96 -27.09
C VAL A 454 -79.98 -53.18 -26.25
N PRO A 455 -80.86 -53.86 -25.50
CA PRO A 455 -81.89 -53.23 -24.70
C PRO A 455 -81.31 -52.44 -23.52
N SER A 456 -81.94 -51.31 -23.25
CA SER A 456 -81.69 -50.40 -22.14
C SER A 456 -81.79 -51.10 -20.77
N SER A 457 -80.67 -51.28 -20.10
CA SER A 457 -80.58 -51.38 -18.63
C SER A 457 -79.92 -50.08 -18.15
N GLY A 458 -80.61 -49.25 -17.38
CA GLY A 458 -80.80 -49.48 -15.95
C GLY A 458 -80.05 -48.37 -15.23
N ALA A 459 -80.78 -47.34 -14.83
CA ALA A 459 -80.29 -46.19 -14.09
C ALA A 459 -79.61 -46.59 -12.78
N GLN A 460 -78.49 -45.94 -12.44
CA GLN A 460 -77.98 -45.92 -11.07
C GLN A 460 -77.67 -44.46 -10.66
N PRO A 461 -78.19 -44.00 -9.50
CA PRO A 461 -78.08 -42.62 -9.05
C PRO A 461 -76.70 -42.31 -8.43
N PRO A 462 -76.35 -41.02 -8.26
CA PRO A 462 -75.00 -40.60 -7.90
C PRO A 462 -74.69 -40.85 -6.41
N GLN A 463 -73.55 -41.47 -6.14
CA GLN A 463 -72.93 -41.40 -4.82
C GLN A 463 -72.07 -40.14 -4.70
N ARG A 464 -72.41 -39.32 -3.71
CA ARG A 464 -71.58 -38.25 -3.16
C ARG A 464 -70.62 -38.84 -2.11
N SER A 465 -69.34 -38.50 -2.22
CA SER A 465 -68.56 -37.74 -1.21
C SER A 465 -67.11 -37.68 -1.63
#